data_AF-A0A811RLE3-F1
#
_entry.id   AF-A0A811RLE3-F1
#
_cell.length_a   1.000
_cell.length_b   1.000
_cell.length_c   1.000
_cell.angle_alpha   90.00
_cell.angle_beta   90.00
_cell.angle_gamma   90.00
#
_symmetry.space_group_name_H-M   'P 1'
#
loop_
_entity.id
_entity.type
_entity.pdbx_description
1 polymer ?
#
loop_
_entity_poly.entity_id
_entity_poly.type
_entity_poly.pdbx_seq_one_letter_code
_entity_poly.pdbx_strand_id
1 'polypeptide(L)'
;MVEHADATKFGSSMSSCLPLLVFHHHPGDGQEDGDDEMLMFSISKQTLHKNMEHDLLAAGSSMCWTTAQGWILAQDRGTMSSSTCLWNPSTGTELPLPDLGEEHQIPYQCRCLLSHKDPTHPGCVVVLFNNAAPDLWYCHTTGDGDNSSRRWRRYS
;
A
#
# COMPACT_ATOMS: atom_id res chain seq x y z
N MET A 1 32.45 30.52 2.97
CA MET A 1 32.06 29.50 1.97
C MET A 1 30.93 28.71 2.61
N VAL A 2 29.72 28.86 2.07
CA VAL A 2 28.53 28.17 2.55
C VAL A 2 28.48 26.85 1.80
N GLU A 3 28.68 25.75 2.50
CA GLU A 3 28.48 24.42 1.94
C GLU A 3 27.02 24.04 2.21
N HIS A 4 26.19 24.14 1.18
CA HIS A 4 24.83 23.61 1.21
C HIS A 4 24.92 22.08 1.11
N ALA A 5 24.73 21.40 2.24
CA ALA A 5 24.50 19.96 2.24
C ALA A 5 23.07 19.69 1.78
N ASP A 6 22.92 19.38 0.49
CA ASP A 6 21.75 18.67 -0.01
C ASP A 6 21.74 17.27 0.61
N ALA A 7 20.74 17.01 1.45
CA ALA A 7 20.57 15.76 2.16
C ALA A 7 19.15 15.25 2.00
N THR A 8 18.63 15.21 0.77
CA THR A 8 17.42 14.44 0.45
C THR A 8 17.80 13.06 -0.06
N LYS A 9 18.56 12.33 0.77
CA LYS A 9 18.82 10.90 0.55
C LYS A 9 17.81 10.15 1.41
N PHE A 10 16.73 9.66 0.79
CA PHE A 10 15.74 8.74 1.37
C PHE A 10 16.40 7.39 1.71
N GLY A 11 17.30 7.40 2.68
CA GLY A 11 18.17 6.26 3.01
C GLY A 11 18.55 6.19 4.49
N SER A 12 17.80 6.86 5.38
CA SER A 12 17.86 6.50 6.80
C SER A 12 16.90 5.34 7.03
N SER A 13 17.47 4.14 7.16
CA SER A 13 16.81 2.90 7.60
C SER A 13 15.77 3.20 8.69
N MET A 14 14.48 3.21 8.33
CA MET A 14 13.39 3.43 9.28
C MET A 14 12.97 2.11 9.97
N SER A 15 13.91 1.15 10.06
CA SER A 15 13.72 -0.27 10.38
C SER A 15 13.10 -0.61 11.75
N SER A 16 12.66 0.36 12.56
CA SER A 16 12.03 0.09 13.87
C SER A 16 10.86 1.01 14.26
N CYS A 17 10.35 1.85 13.36
CA CYS A 17 9.48 2.99 13.73
C CYS A 17 8.00 2.65 13.96
N LEU A 18 7.67 1.46 14.45
CA LEU A 18 6.28 1.06 14.73
C LEU A 18 5.84 1.53 16.13
N PRO A 19 4.59 2.00 16.31
CA PRO A 19 3.52 2.09 15.32
C PRO A 19 3.61 3.33 14.42
N LEU A 20 3.18 3.15 13.15
CA LEU A 20 3.10 4.19 12.13
C LEU A 20 1.63 4.56 11.89
N LEU A 21 1.35 5.86 11.77
CA LEU A 21 0.07 6.36 11.28
C LEU A 21 0.26 6.83 9.84
N VAL A 22 -0.55 6.33 8.93
CA VAL A 22 -0.59 6.77 7.53
C VAL A 22 -1.97 7.36 7.28
N PHE A 23 -2.03 8.58 6.78
CA PHE A 23 -3.28 9.26 6.51
C PHE A 23 -3.15 10.15 5.28
N HIS A 24 -4.30 10.34 4.63
CA HIS A 24 -4.47 11.23 3.51
C HIS A 24 -4.74 12.63 4.04
N HIS A 25 -3.98 13.61 3.57
CA HIS A 25 -4.14 15.01 3.95
C HIS A 25 -4.48 15.82 2.71
N HIS A 26 -5.64 16.48 2.76
CA HIS A 26 -6.07 17.43 1.75
C HIS A 26 -5.77 18.84 2.29
N PRO A 27 -4.80 19.58 1.71
CA PRO A 27 -4.49 20.93 2.15
C PRO A 27 -5.73 21.83 1.93
N GLY A 28 -6.36 22.29 3.01
CA GLY A 28 -7.64 23.00 2.99
C GLY A 28 -7.58 24.45 2.50
N ASP A 29 -6.71 24.75 1.53
CA ASP A 29 -6.23 26.11 1.26
C ASP A 29 -6.90 26.72 0.02
N GLY A 30 -8.13 26.35 -0.34
CA GLY A 30 -8.89 26.99 -1.42
C GLY A 30 -8.23 26.95 -2.81
N GLN A 31 -7.16 26.18 -2.97
CA GLN A 31 -6.47 25.96 -4.23
C GLN A 31 -7.01 24.66 -4.81
N GLU A 32 -7.81 24.78 -5.89
CA GLU A 32 -8.46 23.67 -6.59
C GLU A 32 -7.47 22.69 -7.26
N ASP A 33 -6.17 22.84 -6.99
CA ASP A 33 -5.05 22.10 -7.58
C ASP A 33 -4.05 21.63 -6.49
N GLY A 34 -4.46 21.62 -5.22
CA GLY A 34 -3.66 21.04 -4.14
C GLY A 34 -3.62 19.52 -4.31
N ASP A 35 -2.43 18.99 -4.55
CA ASP A 35 -2.21 17.55 -4.62
C ASP A 35 -2.53 16.92 -3.27
N ASP A 36 -3.32 15.85 -3.32
CA ASP A 36 -3.59 15.03 -2.15
C ASP A 36 -2.28 14.42 -1.65
N GLU A 37 -1.85 14.80 -0.45
CA GLU A 37 -0.58 14.32 0.11
C GLU A 37 -0.81 13.15 1.08
N MET A 38 0.01 12.11 0.94
CA MET A 38 0.08 11.06 1.94
C MET A 38 1.10 11.43 3.01
N LEU A 39 0.64 11.48 4.26
CA LEU A 39 1.44 11.77 5.42
C LEU A 39 1.66 10.51 6.25
N MET A 40 2.91 10.33 6.70
CA MET A 40 3.27 9.28 7.62
C MET A 40 3.83 9.86 8.92
N PHE A 41 3.24 9.49 10.05
CA PHE A 41 3.72 9.88 11.36
C PHE A 41 4.23 8.66 12.13
N SER A 42 5.49 8.73 12.58
CA SER A 42 6.03 7.74 13.50
C SER A 42 5.70 8.13 14.94
N ILE A 43 4.93 7.28 15.62
CA ILE A 43 4.58 7.52 17.02
C ILE A 43 5.83 7.38 17.91
N SER A 44 6.68 6.39 17.64
CA SER A 44 7.89 6.13 18.43
C SER A 44 8.91 7.26 18.34
N LYS A 45 9.03 7.89 17.16
CA LYS A 45 10.00 8.96 16.92
C LYS A 45 9.40 10.36 17.06
N GLN A 46 8.07 10.47 17.11
CA GLN A 46 7.34 11.72 17.07
C GLN A 46 7.73 12.59 15.85
N THR A 47 7.98 11.94 14.71
CA THR A 47 8.40 12.61 13.48
C THR A 47 7.34 12.44 12.40
N LEU A 48 7.04 13.55 11.71
CA LEU A 48 6.23 13.56 10.50
C LEU A 48 7.13 13.41 9.28
N HIS A 49 6.80 12.46 8.43
CA HIS A 49 7.41 12.24 7.13
C HIS A 49 6.41 12.72 6.07
N LYS A 50 6.83 13.72 5.29
CA LYS A 50 6.08 14.31 4.17
C LYS A 50 6.60 13.75 2.84
N ASN A 51 5.86 13.98 1.76
CA ASN A 51 6.24 13.60 0.41
C ASN A 51 6.51 12.10 0.26
N MET A 52 5.69 11.27 0.90
CA MET A 52 5.56 9.89 0.44
C MET A 52 4.69 9.91 -0.81
N GLU A 53 5.21 10.54 -1.87
CA GLU A 53 4.62 10.48 -3.21
C GLU A 53 4.69 9.02 -3.64
N HIS A 54 3.56 8.34 -3.53
CA HIS A 54 3.35 7.10 -4.23
C HIS A 54 2.18 7.36 -5.17
N ASP A 55 2.43 7.31 -6.48
CA ASP A 55 1.46 7.68 -7.52
C ASP A 55 0.10 6.97 -7.31
N LEU A 56 0.14 5.70 -6.90
CA LEU A 56 -1.04 4.90 -6.59
C LEU A 56 -1.86 5.38 -5.40
N LEU A 57 -1.27 6.11 -4.45
CA LEU A 57 -1.92 6.56 -3.23
C LEU A 57 -2.23 8.07 -3.26
N ALA A 58 -1.53 8.83 -4.10
CA ALA A 58 -1.76 10.26 -4.37
C ALA A 58 -2.97 10.50 -5.27
N ALA A 59 -3.36 9.51 -6.08
CA ALA A 59 -4.64 9.56 -6.78
C ALA A 59 -5.75 9.27 -5.75
N GLY A 60 -6.48 10.31 -5.30
CA GLY A 60 -7.56 10.25 -4.29
C GLY A 60 -8.74 9.28 -4.54
N SER A 61 -8.63 8.36 -5.49
CA SER A 61 -9.52 7.23 -5.75
C SER A 61 -8.96 5.87 -5.29
N SER A 62 -7.79 5.86 -4.64
CA SER A 62 -7.13 4.64 -4.21
C SER A 62 -7.81 3.98 -3.00
N MET A 63 -7.85 2.65 -2.98
CA MET A 63 -8.27 1.88 -1.81
C MET A 63 -7.05 1.29 -1.12
N CYS A 64 -7.03 1.36 0.22
CA CYS A 64 -5.93 0.85 1.02
C CYS A 64 -6.39 -0.05 2.17
N TRP A 65 -5.65 -1.14 2.40
CA TRP A 65 -5.89 -2.06 3.50
C TRP A 65 -4.59 -2.44 4.19
N THR A 66 -4.56 -2.36 5.51
CA THR A 66 -3.40 -2.71 6.31
C THR A 66 -3.36 -4.20 6.61
N THR A 67 -2.14 -4.74 6.67
CA THR A 67 -1.85 -6.11 7.12
C THR A 67 -1.28 -6.08 8.54
N ALA A 68 -1.39 -7.19 9.27
CA ALA A 68 -0.79 -7.32 10.61
C ALA A 68 0.74 -7.22 10.59
N GLN A 69 1.37 -7.46 9.44
CA GLN A 69 2.81 -7.39 9.21
C GLN A 69 3.30 -5.95 8.95
N GLY A 70 2.40 -4.96 8.91
CA GLY A 70 2.75 -3.56 8.67
C GLY A 70 2.85 -3.16 7.21
N TRP A 71 2.44 -4.03 6.28
CA TRP A 71 2.29 -3.70 4.85
C TRP A 71 0.91 -3.13 4.57
N ILE A 72 0.82 -2.29 3.54
CA ILE A 72 -0.41 -1.69 3.03
C ILE A 72 -0.65 -2.24 1.62
N LEU A 73 -1.78 -2.90 1.40
CA LEU A 73 -2.26 -3.19 0.06
C LEU A 73 -2.86 -1.91 -0.51
N ALA A 74 -2.32 -1.42 -1.62
CA ALA A 74 -2.84 -0.29 -2.37
C ALA A 74 -3.45 -0.77 -3.69
N GLN A 75 -4.62 -0.23 -4.04
CA GLN A 75 -5.24 -0.40 -5.35
C GLN A 75 -5.53 0.99 -5.93
N ASP A 76 -4.92 1.30 -7.09
CA ASP A 76 -5.29 2.46 -7.88
C ASP A 76 -6.54 2.15 -8.71
N ARG A 77 -7.54 3.03 -8.62
CA ARG A 77 -8.79 2.99 -9.40
C ARG A 77 -8.95 4.23 -10.30
N GLY A 78 -7.98 5.13 -10.31
CA GLY A 78 -8.07 6.43 -10.99
C GLY A 78 -7.64 6.39 -12.45
N THR A 79 -6.91 5.36 -12.87
CA THR A 79 -6.36 5.25 -14.23
C THR A 79 -6.96 4.08 -15.01
N MET A 80 -6.77 4.07 -16.35
CA MET A 80 -7.23 2.99 -17.24
C MET A 80 -6.58 1.63 -16.97
N SER A 81 -5.59 1.56 -16.06
CA SER A 81 -4.90 0.34 -15.66
C SER A 81 -4.92 0.24 -14.13
N SER A 82 -5.85 -0.56 -13.59
CA SER A 82 -5.98 -0.80 -12.15
C SER A 82 -4.74 -1.54 -11.61
N SER A 83 -3.75 -0.82 -11.11
CA SER A 83 -2.56 -1.45 -10.55
C SER A 83 -2.72 -1.73 -9.06
N THR A 84 -2.10 -2.82 -8.59
CA THR A 84 -2.09 -3.16 -7.16
C THR A 84 -0.70 -3.51 -6.68
N CYS A 85 -0.37 -3.11 -5.45
CA CYS A 85 0.90 -3.46 -4.82
C CYS A 85 0.75 -3.63 -3.30
N LEU A 86 1.68 -4.36 -2.70
CA LEU A 86 1.94 -4.23 -1.27
C LEU A 86 3.05 -3.21 -1.07
N TRP A 87 2.77 -2.18 -0.30
CA TRP A 87 3.73 -1.15 0.06
C TRP A 87 4.14 -1.29 1.53
N ASN A 88 5.44 -1.18 1.81
CA ASN A 88 5.99 -1.14 3.15
C ASN A 88 6.35 0.31 3.54
N PRO A 89 5.53 0.99 4.36
CA PRO A 89 5.79 2.36 4.77
C PRO A 89 7.09 2.54 5.56
N SER A 90 7.59 1.48 6.22
CA SER A 90 8.84 1.54 6.99
C SER A 90 10.11 1.44 6.13
N THR A 91 10.00 0.92 4.90
CA THR A 91 11.17 0.79 4.01
C THR A 91 11.00 1.51 2.68
N GLY A 92 9.80 1.97 2.36
CA GLY A 92 9.42 2.44 1.03
C GLY A 92 9.42 1.32 -0.02
N THR A 93 9.51 0.06 0.39
CA THR A 93 9.58 -1.07 -0.56
C THR A 93 8.19 -1.39 -1.09
N GLU A 94 8.12 -1.60 -2.40
CA GLU A 94 6.92 -2.04 -3.09
C GLU A 94 7.09 -3.47 -3.60
N LEU A 95 6.00 -4.24 -3.48
CA LEU A 95 5.88 -5.55 -4.08
C LEU A 95 4.69 -5.54 -5.04
N PRO A 96 4.93 -5.54 -6.37
CA PRO A 96 3.85 -5.49 -7.34
C PRO A 96 3.01 -6.75 -7.28
N LEU A 97 1.69 -6.56 -7.29
CA LEU A 97 0.70 -7.63 -7.35
C LEU A 97 -0.02 -7.57 -8.70
N PRO A 98 -0.66 -8.67 -9.11
CA PRO A 98 -1.47 -8.67 -10.32
C PRO A 98 -2.64 -7.71 -10.19
N ASP A 99 -3.03 -7.09 -11.30
CA ASP A 99 -4.12 -6.12 -11.32
C ASP A 99 -5.41 -6.72 -10.76
N LEU A 100 -5.97 -6.04 -9.77
CA LEU A 100 -7.27 -6.36 -9.21
C LEU A 100 -8.29 -5.69 -10.11
N GLY A 101 -8.65 -6.40 -11.19
CA GLY A 101 -9.55 -5.90 -12.22
C GLY A 101 -10.92 -5.46 -11.69
N GLU A 102 -11.62 -4.64 -12.48
CA GLU A 102 -12.91 -4.05 -12.11
C GLU A 102 -14.00 -5.09 -11.83
N GLU A 103 -13.84 -6.35 -12.28
CA GLU A 103 -14.74 -7.44 -11.95
C GLU A 103 -14.82 -7.74 -10.45
N HIS A 104 -13.78 -7.36 -9.70
CA HIS A 104 -13.69 -7.54 -8.27
C HIS A 104 -14.09 -6.24 -7.56
N GLN A 105 -15.40 -6.05 -7.35
CA GLN A 105 -15.94 -5.00 -6.48
C GLN A 105 -15.62 -5.32 -5.00
N ILE A 106 -14.38 -5.04 -4.57
CA ILE A 106 -13.94 -5.28 -3.20
C ILE A 106 -14.63 -4.30 -2.24
N PRO A 107 -15.35 -4.79 -1.22
CA PRO A 107 -15.92 -3.93 -0.19
C PRO A 107 -14.83 -3.23 0.63
N TYR A 108 -15.07 -1.96 0.99
CA TYR A 108 -14.14 -1.18 1.82
C TYR A 108 -13.82 -1.83 3.17
N GLN A 109 -14.79 -2.55 3.75
CA GLN A 109 -14.68 -3.19 5.07
C GLN A 109 -13.89 -4.51 5.07
N CYS A 110 -13.22 -4.86 3.97
CA CYS A 110 -12.35 -6.02 3.94
C CYS A 110 -11.15 -5.87 4.89
N ARG A 111 -10.66 -6.99 5.39
CA ARG A 111 -9.35 -7.07 6.05
C ARG A 111 -8.34 -7.66 5.09
N CYS A 112 -7.16 -7.06 5.02
CA CYS A 112 -6.04 -7.60 4.27
C CYS A 112 -5.16 -8.47 5.17
N LEU A 113 -4.90 -9.70 4.74
CA LEU A 113 -4.15 -10.71 5.47
C LEU A 113 -3.03 -11.26 4.60
N LEU A 114 -1.88 -11.56 5.21
CA LEU A 114 -0.80 -12.32 4.59
C LEU A 114 -0.71 -13.71 5.22
N SER A 115 -0.57 -14.74 4.39
CA SER A 115 -0.37 -16.12 4.88
C SER A 115 1.02 -16.35 5.48
N HIS A 116 1.99 -15.50 5.14
CA HIS A 116 3.36 -15.58 5.60
C HIS A 116 3.85 -14.23 6.15
N LYS A 117 4.82 -14.26 7.08
CA LYS A 117 5.38 -13.04 7.68
C LYS A 117 6.16 -12.19 6.68
N ASP A 118 6.85 -12.86 5.77
CA ASP A 118 7.57 -12.26 4.65
C ASP A 118 6.73 -12.38 3.38
N PRO A 119 6.25 -11.25 2.80
CA PRO A 119 5.45 -11.28 1.59
C PRO A 119 6.22 -11.69 0.34
N THR A 120 7.56 -11.70 0.35
CA THR A 120 8.36 -12.18 -0.79
C THR A 120 8.52 -13.70 -0.80
N HIS A 121 8.07 -14.39 0.25
CA HIS A 121 8.12 -15.85 0.31
C HIS A 121 7.33 -16.48 -0.86
N PRO A 122 7.87 -17.50 -1.56
CA PRO A 122 7.23 -18.08 -2.75
C PRO A 122 5.80 -18.61 -2.53
N GLY A 123 5.51 -19.10 -1.33
CA GLY A 123 4.18 -19.56 -0.93
C GLY A 123 3.28 -18.50 -0.27
N CYS A 124 3.69 -17.22 -0.24
CA CYS A 124 2.89 -16.19 0.40
C CYS A 124 1.68 -15.83 -0.45
N VAL A 125 0.54 -15.69 0.21
CA VAL A 125 -0.76 -15.35 -0.37
C VAL A 125 -1.27 -14.11 0.35
N VAL A 126 -1.74 -13.14 -0.44
CA VAL A 126 -2.51 -11.99 0.04
C VAL A 126 -3.98 -12.37 -0.01
N VAL A 127 -4.71 -12.09 1.07
CA VAL A 127 -6.15 -12.33 1.15
C VAL A 127 -6.86 -11.05 1.58
N LEU A 128 -7.86 -10.64 0.81
CA LEU A 128 -8.89 -9.70 1.22
C LEU A 128 -10.10 -10.48 1.70
N PHE A 129 -10.39 -10.41 2.99
CA PHE A 129 -11.52 -11.11 3.61
C PHE A 129 -12.63 -10.13 3.95
N ASN A 130 -13.84 -10.37 3.45
CA ASN A 130 -15.01 -9.56 3.80
C ASN A 130 -15.51 -9.97 5.19
N ASN A 131 -15.57 -9.04 6.13
CA ASN A 131 -16.10 -9.35 7.47
C ASN A 131 -17.63 -9.50 7.50
N ALA A 132 -18.34 -8.96 6.50
CA ALA A 132 -19.80 -8.93 6.46
C ALA A 132 -20.41 -10.11 5.67
N ALA A 133 -19.63 -10.78 4.83
CA ALA A 133 -20.05 -11.91 4.01
C ALA A 133 -18.90 -12.92 3.88
N PRO A 134 -19.15 -14.22 3.63
CA PRO A 134 -18.09 -15.22 3.47
C PRO A 134 -17.27 -15.09 2.17
N ASP A 135 -17.25 -13.89 1.56
CA ASP A 135 -16.45 -13.59 0.38
C ASP A 135 -14.99 -13.35 0.76
N LEU A 136 -14.09 -13.95 -0.01
CA LEU A 136 -12.66 -13.65 0.04
C LEU A 136 -12.08 -13.54 -1.36
N TRP A 137 -11.07 -12.68 -1.50
CA TRP A 137 -10.25 -12.56 -2.69
C TRP A 137 -8.80 -12.84 -2.34
N TYR A 138 -8.09 -13.56 -3.20
CA TYR A 138 -6.69 -13.87 -2.95
C TYR A 138 -5.85 -13.96 -4.21
N CYS A 139 -4.56 -13.67 -4.05
CA CYS A 139 -3.53 -13.80 -5.07
C CYS A 139 -2.20 -14.23 -4.43
N HIS A 140 -1.31 -14.83 -5.23
CA HIS A 140 0.06 -15.10 -4.78
C HIS A 140 0.93 -13.88 -4.97
N THR A 141 1.74 -13.53 -3.96
CA THR A 141 2.65 -12.38 -4.03
C THR A 141 3.77 -12.61 -5.04
N THR A 142 4.30 -13.83 -5.06
CA THR A 142 5.37 -14.29 -5.95
C THR A 142 4.84 -15.42 -6.83
N GLY A 143 5.25 -15.46 -8.10
CA GLY A 143 4.87 -16.54 -9.02
C GLY A 143 5.87 -17.70 -8.96
N ASP A 144 5.38 -18.92 -8.86
CA ASP A 144 6.18 -20.15 -8.97
C ASP A 144 6.39 -20.57 -10.45
N GLY A 145 6.60 -19.59 -11.34
CA GLY A 145 6.82 -19.81 -12.76
C GLY A 145 5.56 -19.98 -13.65
N ASP A 146 4.37 -20.21 -13.07
CA ASP A 146 3.11 -20.18 -13.83
C ASP A 146 2.35 -18.87 -13.56
N ASN A 147 2.23 -18.01 -14.59
CA ASN A 147 1.56 -16.72 -14.51
C ASN A 147 0.06 -16.85 -14.15
N SER A 148 -0.54 -18.03 -14.38
CA SER A 148 -1.93 -18.32 -14.00
C SER A 148 -2.15 -18.36 -12.48
N SER A 149 -1.11 -18.71 -11.71
CA SER A 149 -1.16 -18.80 -10.24
C SER A 149 -1.31 -17.43 -9.59
N ARG A 150 -0.76 -16.39 -10.23
CA ARG A 150 -0.67 -15.04 -9.64
C ARG A 150 -1.99 -14.29 -9.67
N ARG A 151 -2.89 -14.53 -10.64
CA ARG A 151 -4.14 -13.76 -10.76
C ARG A 151 -5.01 -13.79 -9.49
N TRP A 152 -5.78 -12.73 -9.29
CA TRP A 152 -6.80 -12.69 -8.23
C TRP A 152 -7.87 -13.76 -8.46
N ARG A 153 -8.31 -14.38 -7.37
CA ARG A 153 -9.41 -15.34 -7.35
C ARG A 153 -10.40 -14.94 -6.27
N ARG A 154 -11.69 -15.07 -6.55
CA ARG A 154 -12.77 -14.91 -5.58
C ARG A 154 -13.26 -16.27 -5.12
N TYR A 155 -13.53 -16.39 -3.84
CA TYR A 155 -14.30 -17.47 -3.24
C TYR A 155 -15.48 -16.84 -2.49
N SER A 156 -16.68 -17.38 -2.68
CA SER A 156 -17.96 -16.86 -2.18
C SER A 156 -18.85 -17.99 -1.71
#